data_AF-A0A1B9IM97-F1
#
_entry.id   AF-A0A1B9IM97-F1
#
_cell.length_a   1.000
_cell.length_b   1.000
_cell.length_c   1.000
_cell.angle_alpha   90.00
_cell.angle_beta   90.00
_cell.angle_gamma   90.00
#
_symmetry.space_group_name_H-M   'P 1'
#
loop_
_entity.id
_entity.type
_entity.pdbx_description
1 polymer ?
#
loop_
_entity_poly.entity_id
_entity_poly.type
_entity_poly.pdbx_seq_one_letter_code
_entity_poly.pdbx_strand_id
1 'polypeptide(L)'
;MPLEHTEIGSLSTATGHTKDVRVGPIIGTLTFMQPSPPYFFGPFKTNTERYLAHIDATLQYISKGALYKDNLIDDYLWHLELRELPEKVYVKHADERGDHLMVDEEGNIISILDWEWAYVTTKEEAFSTPKIFNQDYEWMRMGDNSLREAEKILIECYLRHERSDLADCVRRGKLYARLEGIGNYDPLCVKKGFREVFGDDIPDDFHRPDDDVDWRIYMMKRYENHEGLQKVMEDYEWSIERAENEKEKWRITQVEIEAERKKWMVEEEEKMKKRFEEMKKAYYQEKAGNAESGAQKVK
;
A
#
# COMPACT_ATOMS: atom_id res chain seq x y z
N MET A 1 -30.33 13.12 -20.14
CA MET A 1 -30.63 11.67 -20.13
C MET A 1 -29.34 10.94 -20.42
N PRO A 2 -28.98 9.89 -19.67
CA PRO A 2 -27.86 9.02 -20.05
C PRO A 2 -28.15 8.38 -21.42
N LEU A 3 -27.15 8.36 -22.30
CA LEU A 3 -27.22 7.67 -23.59
C LEU A 3 -26.88 6.20 -23.34
N GLU A 4 -27.82 5.29 -23.61
CA GLU A 4 -27.58 3.86 -23.50
C GLU A 4 -26.74 3.37 -24.69
N HIS A 5 -25.65 2.67 -24.38
CA HIS A 5 -24.79 2.01 -25.36
C HIS A 5 -24.49 0.58 -24.90
N THR A 6 -24.42 -0.36 -25.85
CA THR A 6 -24.17 -1.79 -25.60
C THR A 6 -22.70 -2.18 -25.77
N GLU A 7 -21.83 -1.20 -26.02
CA GLU A 7 -20.43 -1.39 -26.39
C GLU A 7 -19.53 -0.48 -25.54
N ILE A 8 -18.27 -0.90 -25.36
CA ILE A 8 -17.27 -0.21 -24.55
C ILE A 8 -16.21 0.37 -25.49
N GLY A 9 -16.07 1.69 -25.49
CA GLY A 9 -15.13 2.42 -26.35
C GLY A 9 -15.31 3.94 -26.28
N SER A 10 -14.57 4.69 -27.10
CA SER A 10 -14.68 6.16 -27.11
C SER A 10 -15.81 6.61 -28.03
N LEU A 11 -16.59 7.60 -27.57
CA LEU A 11 -17.64 8.17 -28.40
C LEU A 11 -17.03 8.93 -29.59
N SER A 12 -17.55 8.66 -30.77
CA SER A 12 -17.20 9.33 -32.01
C SER A 12 -18.47 9.82 -32.70
N THR A 13 -18.37 10.96 -33.35
CA THR A 13 -19.41 11.43 -34.26
C THR A 13 -19.08 10.89 -35.65
N ALA A 14 -20.07 10.31 -36.32
CA ALA A 14 -19.88 9.90 -37.71
C ALA A 14 -19.43 11.12 -38.54
N THR A 15 -18.42 10.95 -39.39
CA THR A 15 -17.99 12.01 -40.30
C THR A 15 -19.08 12.28 -41.33
N GLY A 16 -19.74 13.43 -41.21
CA GLY A 16 -20.89 13.84 -42.02
C GLY A 16 -22.05 14.30 -41.13
N HIS A 17 -22.91 15.17 -41.66
CA HIS A 17 -23.89 16.01 -40.94
C HIS A 17 -24.97 15.29 -40.07
N THR A 18 -24.82 14.01 -39.75
CA THR A 18 -25.67 13.25 -38.84
C THR A 18 -25.16 13.36 -37.39
N LYS A 19 -26.03 13.73 -36.45
CA LYS A 19 -25.77 13.77 -35.00
C LYS A 19 -25.68 12.38 -34.35
N ASP A 20 -25.40 11.34 -35.12
CA ASP A 20 -25.37 9.97 -34.62
C ASP A 20 -24.05 9.73 -33.89
N VAL A 21 -24.15 9.63 -32.56
CA VAL A 21 -23.06 9.26 -31.68
C VAL A 21 -22.86 7.75 -31.76
N ARG A 22 -21.65 7.30 -32.09
CA ARG A 22 -21.26 5.89 -32.15
C ARG A 22 -20.12 5.61 -31.18
N VAL A 23 -20.08 4.38 -30.66
CA VAL A 23 -18.94 3.92 -29.88
C VAL A 23 -17.88 3.42 -30.86
N GLY A 24 -16.75 4.10 -30.90
CA GLY A 24 -15.57 3.73 -31.67
C GLY A 24 -14.54 3.00 -30.81
N PRO A 25 -13.33 2.80 -31.33
CA PRO A 25 -12.23 2.24 -30.56
C PRO A 25 -12.00 3.02 -29.27
N ILE A 26 -11.53 2.33 -28.23
CA ILE A 26 -11.17 2.95 -26.96
C ILE A 26 -9.84 3.69 -27.12
N ILE A 27 -9.81 4.95 -26.71
CA ILE A 27 -8.59 5.75 -26.56
C ILE A 27 -8.16 5.59 -25.10
N GLY A 28 -7.00 4.99 -24.87
CA GLY A 28 -6.42 4.79 -23.53
C GLY A 28 -4.98 5.28 -23.44
N THR A 29 -4.47 5.35 -22.22
CA THR A 29 -3.07 5.67 -21.92
C THR A 29 -2.18 4.43 -21.99
N LEU A 30 -0.86 4.62 -21.95
CA LEU A 30 0.15 3.55 -21.86
C LEU A 30 0.11 2.54 -23.04
N THR A 31 0.03 1.24 -22.74
CA THR A 31 0.08 0.12 -23.69
C THR A 31 -1.26 -0.17 -24.34
N PHE A 32 -2.29 0.63 -24.08
CA PHE A 32 -3.63 0.40 -24.60
C PHE A 32 -3.82 0.86 -26.04
N MET A 33 -2.80 0.58 -26.85
CA MET A 33 -2.75 0.75 -28.30
C MET A 33 -2.07 -0.48 -28.89
N GLN A 34 -2.46 -0.89 -30.09
CA GLN A 34 -1.73 -1.97 -30.76
C GLN A 34 -0.34 -1.46 -31.14
N PRO A 35 0.74 -2.24 -30.93
CA PRO A 35 2.07 -1.90 -31.42
C PRO A 35 2.18 -1.81 -32.96
N SER A 36 1.13 -2.23 -33.66
CA SER A 36 0.99 -2.23 -35.12
C SER A 36 -0.33 -1.57 -35.55
N PRO A 37 -0.42 -1.02 -36.77
CA PRO A 37 -1.68 -0.50 -37.31
C PRO A 37 -2.83 -1.52 -37.20
N PRO A 38 -4.08 -1.08 -36.90
CA PRO A 38 -4.55 0.30 -36.83
C PRO A 38 -4.30 1.01 -35.48
N TYR A 39 -3.44 0.50 -34.59
CA TYR A 39 -3.08 1.10 -33.29
C TYR A 39 -4.20 1.19 -32.24
N PHE A 40 -5.46 1.01 -32.61
CA PHE A 40 -6.60 1.14 -31.69
C PHE A 40 -7.25 -0.21 -31.38
N PHE A 41 -7.86 -0.28 -30.20
CA PHE A 41 -8.58 -1.44 -29.70
C PHE A 41 -10.08 -1.16 -29.57
N GLY A 42 -10.91 -2.20 -29.70
CA GLY A 42 -12.37 -2.08 -29.56
C GLY A 42 -13.08 -1.45 -30.77
N PRO A 43 -14.36 -1.08 -30.63
CA PRO A 43 -15.17 -1.19 -29.42
C PRO A 43 -15.36 -2.65 -28.97
N PHE A 44 -15.54 -2.85 -27.66
CA PHE A 44 -15.68 -4.18 -27.06
C PHE A 44 -17.12 -4.43 -26.63
N LYS A 45 -17.56 -5.69 -26.65
CA LYS A 45 -18.91 -6.07 -26.19
C LYS A 45 -18.93 -6.39 -24.70
N THR A 46 -17.80 -6.81 -24.15
CA THR A 46 -17.67 -7.17 -22.74
C THR A 46 -16.39 -6.60 -22.12
N ASN A 47 -16.39 -6.44 -20.80
CA ASN A 47 -15.17 -6.06 -20.07
C ASN A 47 -14.08 -7.13 -20.20
N THR A 48 -14.44 -8.41 -20.26
CA THR A 48 -13.47 -9.50 -20.44
C THR A 48 -12.70 -9.36 -21.75
N GLU A 49 -13.40 -9.10 -22.87
CA GLU A 49 -12.76 -8.84 -24.17
C GLU A 49 -11.80 -7.63 -24.10
N ARG A 50 -12.21 -6.57 -23.41
CA ARG A 50 -11.38 -5.38 -23.19
C ARG A 50 -10.09 -5.70 -22.44
N TYR A 51 -10.18 -6.48 -21.36
CA TYR A 51 -9.03 -6.79 -20.49
C TYR A 51 -8.04 -7.73 -21.15
N LEU A 52 -8.51 -8.77 -21.82
CA LEU A 52 -7.64 -9.68 -22.57
C LEU A 52 -6.87 -8.91 -23.66
N ALA A 53 -7.54 -7.99 -24.37
CA ALA A 53 -6.87 -7.15 -25.36
C ALA A 53 -5.79 -6.23 -24.74
N HIS A 54 -5.99 -5.74 -23.51
CA HIS A 54 -4.99 -4.95 -22.79
C HIS A 54 -3.77 -5.79 -22.40
N ILE A 55 -4.02 -6.93 -21.75
CA ILE A 55 -2.98 -7.84 -21.27
C ILE A 55 -2.11 -8.30 -22.45
N ASP A 56 -2.73 -8.70 -23.56
CA ASP A 56 -2.03 -9.12 -24.76
C ASP A 56 -1.19 -7.97 -25.38
N ALA A 57 -1.68 -6.73 -25.33
CA ALA A 57 -0.91 -5.56 -25.78
C ALA A 57 0.31 -5.31 -24.89
N THR A 58 0.14 -5.33 -23.57
CA THR A 58 1.23 -5.11 -22.60
C THR A 58 2.32 -6.16 -22.73
N LEU A 59 1.96 -7.45 -22.86
CA LEU A 59 2.91 -8.54 -23.10
C LEU A 59 3.74 -8.28 -24.37
N GLN A 60 3.13 -7.74 -25.43
CA GLN A 60 3.85 -7.36 -26.65
C GLN A 60 4.80 -6.16 -26.44
N TYR A 61 4.40 -5.15 -25.65
CA TYR A 61 5.27 -4.00 -25.36
C TYR A 61 6.47 -4.39 -24.47
N ILE A 62 6.26 -5.23 -23.46
CA ILE A 62 7.34 -5.78 -22.62
C ILE A 62 8.32 -6.58 -23.49
N SER A 63 7.80 -7.46 -24.36
CA SER A 63 8.61 -8.27 -25.29
C SER A 63 9.44 -7.42 -26.28
N LYS A 64 9.00 -6.19 -26.58
CA LYS A 64 9.71 -5.23 -27.44
C LYS A 64 10.65 -4.30 -26.65
N GLY A 65 10.73 -4.43 -25.33
CA GLY A 65 11.52 -3.55 -24.47
C GLY A 65 11.04 -2.09 -24.47
N ALA A 66 9.75 -1.88 -24.75
CA ALA A 66 9.16 -0.57 -24.96
C ALA A 66 8.51 0.04 -23.68
N LEU A 67 8.62 -0.63 -22.53
CA LEU A 67 8.18 -0.16 -21.22
C LEU A 67 9.35 0.10 -20.28
N TYR A 68 9.09 0.86 -19.22
CA TYR A 68 10.08 1.29 -18.23
C TYR A 68 10.68 0.08 -17.48
N LYS A 69 11.93 0.23 -17.02
CA LYS A 69 12.95 -0.83 -17.15
C LYS A 69 13.34 -1.59 -15.89
N ASP A 70 12.72 -1.32 -14.74
CA ASP A 70 13.31 -1.77 -13.47
C ASP A 70 12.95 -3.22 -13.11
N ASN A 71 11.82 -3.79 -13.58
CA ASN A 71 11.37 -5.16 -13.26
C ASN A 71 10.65 -5.91 -14.41
N LEU A 72 11.22 -5.91 -15.63
CA LEU A 72 10.56 -6.46 -16.84
C LEU A 72 10.08 -7.93 -16.74
N ILE A 73 10.76 -8.77 -15.93
CA ILE A 73 10.41 -10.19 -15.77
C ILE A 73 9.18 -10.35 -14.87
N ASP A 74 9.17 -9.66 -13.73
CA ASP A 74 8.04 -9.68 -12.81
C ASP A 74 6.81 -9.06 -13.48
N ASP A 75 7.02 -7.99 -14.25
CA ASP A 75 5.98 -7.41 -15.09
C ASP A 75 5.43 -8.43 -16.09
N TYR A 76 6.27 -9.19 -16.80
CA TYR A 76 5.79 -10.17 -17.79
C TYR A 76 5.01 -11.32 -17.16
N LEU A 77 5.51 -11.89 -16.06
CA LEU A 77 4.90 -13.02 -15.37
C LEU A 77 3.56 -12.63 -14.73
N TRP A 78 3.49 -11.44 -14.12
CA TRP A 78 2.25 -10.88 -13.59
C TRP A 78 1.14 -10.80 -14.64
N HIS A 79 1.46 -10.36 -15.86
CA HIS A 79 0.46 -10.24 -16.92
C HIS A 79 0.02 -11.60 -17.49
N LEU A 80 0.87 -12.64 -17.43
CA LEU A 80 0.45 -14.01 -17.76
C LEU A 80 -0.51 -14.58 -16.71
N GLU A 81 -0.27 -14.31 -15.43
CA GLU A 81 -1.17 -14.72 -14.35
C GLU A 81 -2.53 -14.01 -14.44
N LEU A 82 -2.55 -12.70 -14.71
CA LEU A 82 -3.77 -11.92 -14.93
C LEU A 82 -4.62 -12.45 -16.11
N ARG A 83 -3.99 -13.07 -17.11
CA ARG A 83 -4.67 -13.66 -18.28
C ARG A 83 -5.52 -14.88 -17.92
N GLU A 84 -5.18 -15.57 -16.83
CA GLU A 84 -5.83 -16.79 -16.36
C GLU A 84 -7.00 -16.53 -15.40
N LEU A 85 -7.34 -15.27 -15.11
CA LEU A 85 -8.41 -14.91 -14.16
C LEU A 85 -9.71 -14.51 -14.88
N PRO A 86 -10.68 -15.43 -15.10
CA PRO A 86 -12.04 -15.08 -15.47
C PRO A 86 -12.87 -14.83 -14.21
N GLU A 87 -12.90 -13.60 -13.71
CA GLU A 87 -13.79 -13.23 -12.60
C GLU A 87 -14.71 -12.04 -12.91
N LYS A 88 -15.77 -11.91 -12.09
CA LYS A 88 -16.57 -10.69 -12.03
C LYS A 88 -15.68 -9.60 -11.45
N VAL A 89 -15.43 -8.59 -12.28
CA VAL A 89 -14.55 -7.50 -11.93
C VAL A 89 -15.34 -6.21 -11.70
N TYR A 90 -14.81 -5.34 -10.84
CA TYR A 90 -15.45 -4.13 -10.34
C TYR A 90 -14.54 -2.93 -10.58
N VAL A 91 -15.10 -1.75 -10.81
CA VAL A 91 -14.32 -0.52 -10.99
C VAL A 91 -13.90 0.02 -9.61
N LYS A 92 -12.61 0.36 -9.45
CA LYS A 92 -12.03 1.09 -8.32
C LYS A 92 -11.58 2.48 -8.78
N HIS A 93 -11.84 3.51 -7.96
CA HIS A 93 -11.56 4.91 -8.27
C HIS A 93 -10.06 5.24 -8.37
N ALA A 94 -9.23 4.57 -7.55
CA ALA A 94 -7.77 4.68 -7.50
C ALA A 94 -7.17 6.03 -7.03
N ASP A 95 -7.90 7.14 -7.06
CA ASP A 95 -7.44 8.44 -6.54
C ASP A 95 -8.16 8.85 -5.24
N GLU A 96 -8.11 7.99 -4.22
CA GLU A 96 -8.91 8.09 -2.99
C GLU A 96 -8.35 9.09 -1.94
N ARG A 97 -7.99 10.31 -2.38
CA ARG A 97 -7.39 11.35 -1.52
C ARG A 97 -8.39 12.16 -0.69
N GLY A 98 -9.68 11.93 -0.91
CA GLY A 98 -10.80 12.60 -0.23
C GLY A 98 -11.30 13.89 -0.91
N ASP A 99 -10.46 14.59 -1.67
CA ASP A 99 -10.82 15.80 -2.45
C ASP A 99 -11.66 15.50 -3.69
N HIS A 100 -11.62 14.27 -4.19
CA HIS A 100 -12.49 13.74 -5.25
C HIS A 100 -13.99 13.63 -4.85
N LEU A 101 -14.37 13.84 -3.59
CA LEU A 101 -15.77 13.75 -3.14
C LEU A 101 -16.45 15.13 -3.18
N MET A 102 -17.48 15.25 -4.01
CA MET A 102 -18.32 16.45 -4.06
C MET A 102 -19.47 16.31 -3.06
N VAL A 103 -19.67 17.36 -2.25
CA VAL A 103 -20.72 17.40 -1.21
C VAL A 103 -21.73 18.53 -1.44
N ASP A 104 -22.95 18.35 -0.95
CA ASP A 104 -23.95 19.44 -0.86
C ASP A 104 -23.71 20.33 0.37
N GLU A 105 -24.60 21.32 0.60
CA GLU A 105 -24.49 22.27 1.72
C GLU A 105 -24.63 21.57 3.09
N GLU A 106 -25.31 20.43 3.13
CA GLU A 106 -25.50 19.58 4.30
C GLU A 106 -24.35 18.57 4.51
N GLY A 107 -23.40 18.49 3.58
CA GLY A 107 -22.24 17.60 3.65
C GLY A 107 -22.49 16.18 3.14
N ASN A 108 -23.60 15.91 2.45
CA ASN A 108 -23.84 14.62 1.81
C ASN A 108 -23.03 14.49 0.53
N ILE A 109 -22.44 13.31 0.28
CA ILE A 109 -21.74 13.03 -0.97
C ILE A 109 -22.75 12.95 -2.11
N ILE A 110 -22.63 13.86 -3.09
CA ILE A 110 -23.52 13.94 -4.26
C ILE A 110 -22.85 13.49 -5.55
N SER A 111 -21.51 13.47 -5.61
CA SER A 111 -20.76 12.96 -6.77
C SER A 111 -19.34 12.57 -6.39
N ILE A 112 -18.73 11.71 -7.22
CA ILE A 112 -17.31 11.33 -7.18
C ILE A 112 -16.66 11.85 -8.47
N LEU A 113 -15.62 12.68 -8.34
CA LEU A 113 -14.87 13.31 -9.44
C LEU A 113 -13.52 12.60 -9.64
N ASP A 114 -12.76 12.94 -10.68
CA ASP A 114 -11.36 12.49 -10.88
C ASP A 114 -11.15 10.99 -11.18
N TRP A 115 -12.05 10.41 -11.99
CA TRP A 115 -12.02 9.01 -12.44
C TRP A 115 -10.88 8.64 -13.41
N GLU A 116 -9.92 9.54 -13.68
CA GLU A 116 -8.89 9.34 -14.71
C GLU A 116 -7.90 8.20 -14.37
N TRP A 117 -7.83 7.78 -13.10
CA TRP A 117 -7.01 6.66 -12.62
C TRP A 117 -7.80 5.37 -12.38
N ALA A 118 -9.10 5.38 -12.64
CA ALA A 118 -9.95 4.26 -12.29
C ALA A 118 -9.57 2.99 -13.06
N TYR A 119 -9.42 1.90 -12.33
CA TYR A 119 -9.09 0.59 -12.87
C TYR A 119 -10.14 -0.43 -12.44
N VAL A 120 -10.01 -1.66 -12.92
CA VAL A 120 -10.95 -2.72 -12.62
C VAL A 120 -10.21 -3.84 -11.91
N THR A 121 -10.79 -4.33 -10.84
CA THR A 121 -10.18 -5.31 -9.95
C THR A 121 -11.23 -6.24 -9.33
N THR A 122 -10.81 -7.13 -8.45
CA THR A 122 -11.66 -8.02 -7.66
C THR A 122 -12.61 -7.23 -6.76
N LYS A 123 -13.67 -7.90 -6.28
CA LYS A 123 -14.66 -7.25 -5.40
C LYS A 123 -14.01 -6.73 -4.13
N GLU A 124 -13.16 -7.56 -3.52
CA GLU A 124 -12.52 -7.29 -2.24
C GLU A 124 -11.57 -6.10 -2.33
N GLU A 125 -10.86 -5.93 -3.45
CA GLU A 125 -10.00 -4.78 -3.67
C GLU A 125 -10.80 -3.53 -4.05
N ALA A 126 -11.83 -3.66 -4.90
CA ALA A 126 -12.63 -2.51 -5.34
C ALA A 126 -13.45 -1.87 -4.22
N PHE A 127 -13.85 -2.66 -3.22
CA PHE A 127 -14.62 -2.20 -2.06
C PHE A 127 -13.84 -2.34 -0.75
N SER A 128 -12.51 -2.39 -0.82
CA SER A 128 -11.65 -2.24 0.36
C SER A 128 -11.80 -0.84 0.95
N THR A 129 -11.29 -0.64 2.17
CA THR A 129 -11.20 0.69 2.77
C THR A 129 -10.46 1.68 1.86
N PRO A 130 -10.97 2.92 1.68
CA PRO A 130 -10.23 3.97 1.03
C PRO A 130 -8.88 4.24 1.68
N LYS A 131 -7.86 4.49 0.87
CA LYS A 131 -6.48 4.63 1.33
C LYS A 131 -6.29 5.65 2.46
N ILE A 132 -7.04 6.74 2.44
CA ILE A 132 -7.01 7.82 3.44
C ILE A 132 -7.31 7.35 4.87
N PHE A 133 -8.01 6.23 5.07
CA PHE A 133 -8.34 5.73 6.41
C PHE A 133 -7.21 4.92 7.06
N ASN A 134 -6.19 4.53 6.27
CA ASN A 134 -5.23 3.51 6.66
C ASN A 134 -3.77 3.98 6.67
N GLN A 135 -3.47 5.20 6.23
CA GLN A 135 -2.08 5.71 6.15
C GLN A 135 -1.58 6.32 7.48
N ASP A 136 -1.61 5.56 8.57
CA ASP A 136 -0.95 5.96 9.82
C ASP A 136 0.45 5.33 9.96
N TYR A 137 1.20 5.81 10.96
CA TYR A 137 2.56 5.34 11.24
C TYR A 137 2.59 3.84 11.55
N GLU A 138 1.63 3.33 12.31
CA GLU A 138 1.58 1.91 12.70
C GLU A 138 1.36 1.00 11.49
N TRP A 139 0.48 1.41 10.57
CA TRP A 139 0.27 0.69 9.32
C TRP A 139 1.52 0.81 8.44
N MET A 140 1.96 2.02 8.13
CA MET A 140 3.04 2.24 7.16
C MET A 140 4.39 1.67 7.63
N ARG A 141 4.77 1.94 8.90
CA ARG A 141 6.10 1.62 9.42
C ARG A 141 6.14 0.33 10.19
N MET A 142 5.17 0.08 11.07
CA MET A 142 5.21 -1.06 11.99
C MET A 142 4.61 -2.34 11.40
N GLY A 143 3.98 -2.26 10.22
CA GLY A 143 3.38 -3.41 9.56
C GLY A 143 2.13 -3.93 10.27
N ASP A 144 1.48 -3.11 11.09
CA ASP A 144 0.27 -3.48 11.84
C ASP A 144 -0.95 -3.44 10.92
N ASN A 145 -1.55 -4.62 10.68
CA ASN A 145 -2.71 -4.78 9.82
C ASN A 145 -4.07 -4.75 10.57
N SER A 146 -4.09 -4.42 11.86
CA SER A 146 -5.34 -4.35 12.63
C SER A 146 -6.27 -3.24 12.14
N LEU A 147 -7.59 -3.45 12.24
CA LEU A 147 -8.58 -2.47 11.77
C LEU A 147 -8.50 -1.15 12.55
N ARG A 148 -8.45 -0.04 11.82
CA ARG A 148 -8.53 1.32 12.37
C ARG A 148 -9.97 1.69 12.69
N GLU A 149 -10.12 2.73 13.50
CA GLU A 149 -11.44 3.19 13.94
C GLU A 149 -12.31 3.64 12.76
N ALA A 150 -11.73 4.35 11.79
CA ALA A 150 -12.44 4.73 10.57
C ALA A 150 -12.96 3.51 9.77
N GLU A 151 -12.20 2.42 9.75
CA GLU A 151 -12.60 1.17 9.09
C GLU A 151 -13.74 0.50 9.83
N LYS A 152 -13.70 0.48 11.17
CA LYS A 152 -14.80 -0.05 11.99
C LYS A 152 -16.08 0.74 11.78
N ILE A 153 -16.00 2.07 11.74
CA ILE A 153 -17.14 2.94 11.44
C ILE A 153 -17.71 2.63 10.05
N LEU A 154 -16.85 2.47 9.03
CA LEU A 154 -17.28 2.10 7.68
C LEU A 154 -17.98 0.73 7.64
N ILE A 155 -17.42 -0.26 8.33
CA ILE A 155 -18.04 -1.59 8.52
C ILE A 155 -19.43 -1.45 9.13
N GLU A 156 -19.57 -0.68 10.22
CA GLU A 156 -20.85 -0.46 10.90
C GLU A 156 -21.87 0.26 10.01
N CYS A 157 -21.44 1.25 9.22
CA CYS A 157 -22.27 1.89 8.22
C CYS A 157 -22.81 0.89 7.20
N TYR A 158 -21.96 0.04 6.63
CA TYR A 158 -22.41 -0.99 5.69
C TYR A 158 -23.39 -1.98 6.32
N LEU A 159 -23.15 -2.40 7.57
CA LEU A 159 -24.08 -3.28 8.28
C LEU A 159 -25.44 -2.63 8.52
N ARG A 160 -25.49 -1.34 8.90
CA ARG A 160 -26.75 -0.59 9.07
C ARG A 160 -27.55 -0.45 7.78
N HIS A 161 -26.88 -0.50 6.63
CA HIS A 161 -27.50 -0.47 5.31
C HIS A 161 -27.71 -1.86 4.70
N GLU A 162 -27.63 -2.93 5.49
CA GLU A 162 -27.84 -4.32 5.05
C GLU A 162 -26.82 -4.77 3.96
N ARG A 163 -25.64 -4.16 3.94
CA ARG A 163 -24.53 -4.46 3.02
C ARG A 163 -23.41 -5.20 3.73
N SER A 164 -23.74 -6.33 4.35
CA SER A 164 -22.74 -7.21 4.99
C SER A 164 -21.65 -7.66 4.01
N ASP A 165 -21.98 -7.77 2.72
CA ASP A 165 -21.05 -8.11 1.65
C ASP A 165 -19.93 -7.06 1.46
N LEU A 166 -20.24 -5.76 1.63
CA LEU A 166 -19.24 -4.68 1.58
C LEU A 166 -18.48 -4.55 2.90
N ALA A 167 -19.15 -4.73 4.04
CA ALA A 167 -18.48 -4.80 5.34
C ALA A 167 -17.39 -5.89 5.35
N ASP A 168 -17.64 -7.01 4.71
CA ASP A 168 -16.69 -8.10 4.53
C ASP A 168 -15.52 -7.74 3.61
N CYS A 169 -15.77 -6.98 2.54
CA CYS A 169 -14.71 -6.44 1.67
C CYS A 169 -13.77 -5.52 2.46
N VAL A 170 -14.31 -4.68 3.35
CA VAL A 170 -13.50 -3.82 4.22
C VAL A 170 -12.64 -4.64 5.20
N ARG A 171 -13.22 -5.66 5.85
CA ARG A 171 -12.50 -6.52 6.81
C ARG A 171 -11.32 -7.25 6.18
N ARG A 172 -11.52 -7.81 4.99
CA ARG A 172 -10.53 -8.66 4.31
C ARG A 172 -9.61 -7.85 3.39
N GLY A 173 -10.13 -6.78 2.82
CA GLY A 173 -9.47 -6.04 1.74
C GLY A 173 -8.34 -5.13 2.19
N LYS A 174 -8.22 -4.85 3.50
CA LYS A 174 -7.11 -4.06 4.04
C LYS A 174 -5.74 -4.64 3.66
N LEU A 175 -5.61 -5.96 3.62
CA LEU A 175 -4.37 -6.63 3.21
C LEU A 175 -3.99 -6.30 1.76
N TYR A 176 -4.94 -6.17 0.84
CA TYR A 176 -4.67 -5.81 -0.55
C TYR A 176 -4.05 -4.41 -0.70
N ALA A 177 -4.31 -3.49 0.24
CA ALA A 177 -3.66 -2.18 0.22
C ALA A 177 -2.13 -2.26 0.40
N ARG A 178 -1.59 -3.37 0.93
CA ARG A 178 -0.14 -3.63 0.95
C ARG A 178 0.41 -3.92 -0.44
N LEU A 179 -0.40 -4.53 -1.32
CA LEU A 179 0.01 -4.90 -2.66
C LEU A 179 0.18 -3.67 -3.57
N GLU A 180 -0.48 -2.55 -3.26
CA GLU A 180 -0.21 -1.26 -3.94
C GLU A 180 1.24 -0.79 -3.78
N GLY A 181 1.96 -1.27 -2.75
CA GLY A 181 3.37 -0.97 -2.51
C GLY A 181 4.35 -1.87 -3.28
N ILE A 182 3.87 -2.85 -4.04
CA ILE A 182 4.74 -3.70 -4.87
C ILE A 182 5.51 -2.82 -5.86
N GLY A 183 6.80 -3.09 -6.01
CA GLY A 183 7.73 -2.26 -6.80
C GLY A 183 8.29 -1.03 -6.07
N ASN A 184 7.78 -0.69 -4.87
CA ASN A 184 8.24 0.44 -4.07
C ASN A 184 8.65 0.00 -2.65
N TYR A 185 9.79 -0.68 -2.54
CA TYR A 185 10.31 -1.11 -1.25
C TYR A 185 10.94 0.04 -0.46
N ASP A 186 10.39 0.34 0.71
CA ASP A 186 10.99 1.25 1.69
C ASP A 186 11.59 0.42 2.86
N PRO A 187 12.92 0.47 3.09
CA PRO A 187 13.58 -0.25 4.18
C PRO A 187 13.09 0.12 5.59
N LEU A 188 12.42 1.26 5.76
CA LEU A 188 11.84 1.67 7.03
C LEU A 188 10.51 0.97 7.34
N CYS A 189 9.96 0.19 6.41
CA CYS A 189 8.71 -0.52 6.58
C CYS A 189 8.95 -1.97 7.03
N VAL A 190 8.32 -2.37 8.13
CA VAL A 190 8.39 -3.74 8.65
C VAL A 190 7.71 -4.71 7.68
N LYS A 191 8.48 -5.68 7.17
CA LYS A 191 8.02 -6.64 6.15
C LYS A 191 6.90 -7.56 6.64
N LYS A 192 6.74 -7.75 7.94
CA LYS A 192 5.70 -8.63 8.53
C LYS A 192 4.31 -8.28 7.99
N GLY A 193 3.95 -7.00 7.92
CA GLY A 193 2.64 -6.57 7.43
C GLY A 193 2.37 -6.93 5.96
N PHE A 194 3.39 -6.85 5.11
CA PHE A 194 3.30 -7.24 3.69
C PHE A 194 3.20 -8.75 3.52
N ARG A 195 3.77 -9.52 4.45
CA ARG A 195 3.79 -10.98 4.39
C ARG A 195 2.46 -11.61 4.80
N GLU A 196 1.70 -10.95 5.67
CA GLU A 196 0.40 -11.43 6.14
C GLU A 196 -0.61 -11.59 5.00
N VAL A 197 -0.48 -10.80 3.94
CA VAL A 197 -1.34 -10.88 2.75
C VAL A 197 -1.33 -12.27 2.12
N PHE A 198 -0.20 -12.98 2.21
CA PHE A 198 -0.03 -14.30 1.62
C PHE A 198 -0.50 -15.44 2.53
N GLY A 199 -0.90 -15.15 3.78
CA GLY A 199 -1.51 -16.13 4.69
C GLY A 199 -0.82 -17.51 4.69
N ASP A 200 -1.63 -18.54 4.38
CA ASP A 200 -1.22 -19.94 4.31
C ASP A 200 -0.57 -20.32 2.96
N ASP A 201 -0.54 -19.41 1.97
CA ASP A 201 0.07 -19.64 0.66
C ASP A 201 1.61 -19.49 0.68
N ILE A 202 2.20 -19.28 1.87
CA ILE A 202 3.66 -19.24 2.03
C ILE A 202 4.21 -20.67 1.97
N PRO A 203 5.18 -20.97 1.08
CA PRO A 203 5.76 -22.30 0.98
C PRO A 203 6.37 -22.80 2.30
N ASP A 204 6.15 -24.07 2.63
CA ASP A 204 6.62 -24.69 3.87
C ASP A 204 8.13 -24.57 4.08
N ASP A 205 8.91 -24.58 2.99
CA ASP A 205 10.36 -24.49 3.03
C ASP A 205 10.88 -23.04 3.11
N PHE A 206 9.98 -22.06 3.23
CA PHE A 206 10.31 -20.64 3.26
C PHE A 206 10.59 -20.10 4.68
N HIS A 207 11.65 -20.62 5.31
CA HIS A 207 12.07 -20.25 6.67
C HIS A 207 12.94 -18.97 6.70
N ARG A 208 12.29 -17.83 6.51
CA ARG A 208 12.98 -16.53 6.43
C ARG A 208 13.32 -15.94 7.82
N PRO A 209 14.49 -15.30 7.99
CA PRO A 209 14.79 -14.47 9.15
C PRO A 209 13.92 -13.20 9.25
N ASP A 210 13.81 -12.67 10.46
CA ASP A 210 13.10 -11.40 10.72
C ASP A 210 13.96 -10.18 10.40
N ASP A 211 15.25 -10.20 10.78
CA ASP A 211 16.18 -9.11 10.53
C ASP A 211 16.55 -8.99 9.04
N ASP A 212 16.57 -7.77 8.52
CA ASP A 212 16.83 -7.48 7.11
C ASP A 212 18.19 -7.97 6.60
N VAL A 213 19.21 -7.89 7.46
CA VAL A 213 20.58 -8.32 7.11
C VAL A 213 20.67 -9.84 6.97
N ASP A 214 19.99 -10.58 7.85
CA ASP A 214 19.92 -12.04 7.80
C ASP A 214 18.98 -12.50 6.67
N TRP A 215 17.85 -11.81 6.48
CA TRP A 215 16.90 -12.05 5.39
C TRP A 215 17.56 -11.91 4.01
N ARG A 216 18.39 -10.87 3.80
CA ARG A 216 19.09 -10.65 2.52
C ARG A 216 19.96 -11.85 2.15
N ILE A 217 20.79 -12.32 3.08
CA ILE A 217 21.67 -13.47 2.87
C ILE A 217 20.86 -14.74 2.59
N TYR A 218 19.78 -14.95 3.36
CA TYR A 218 18.88 -16.08 3.14
C TYR A 218 18.29 -16.09 1.72
N MET A 219 17.77 -14.94 1.24
CA MET A 219 17.19 -14.83 -0.09
C MET A 219 18.24 -15.00 -1.20
N MET A 220 19.45 -14.44 -1.03
CA MET A 220 20.55 -14.62 -1.97
C MET A 220 20.94 -16.09 -2.13
N LYS A 221 21.00 -16.85 -1.02
CA LYS A 221 21.29 -18.29 -1.05
C LYS A 221 20.14 -19.10 -1.65
N ARG A 222 18.89 -18.81 -1.26
CA ARG A 222 17.71 -19.53 -1.77
C ARG A 222 17.57 -19.41 -3.28
N TYR A 223 17.87 -18.24 -3.84
CA TYR A 223 17.74 -17.95 -5.27
C TYR A 223 19.10 -17.90 -5.99
N GLU A 224 20.13 -18.60 -5.47
CA GLU A 224 21.49 -18.52 -6.02
C GLU A 224 21.59 -18.90 -7.51
N ASN A 225 20.67 -19.74 -8.00
CA ASN A 225 20.59 -20.21 -9.38
C ASN A 225 19.66 -19.38 -10.26
N HIS A 226 19.05 -18.32 -9.73
CA HIS A 226 18.16 -17.45 -10.49
C HIS A 226 18.98 -16.50 -11.38
N GLU A 227 18.95 -16.70 -12.70
CA GLU A 227 19.77 -15.95 -13.67
C GLU A 227 19.63 -14.44 -13.53
N GLY A 228 18.40 -13.95 -13.30
CA GLY A 228 18.14 -12.52 -13.09
C GLY A 228 18.80 -11.96 -11.83
N LEU A 229 18.86 -12.74 -10.74
CA LEU A 229 19.51 -12.32 -9.50
C LEU A 229 21.02 -12.30 -9.68
N GLN A 230 21.58 -13.32 -10.34
CA GLN A 230 23.01 -13.39 -10.64
C GLN A 230 23.46 -12.17 -11.44
N LYS A 231 22.69 -11.80 -12.47
CA LYS A 231 22.98 -10.62 -13.29
C LYS A 231 22.94 -9.32 -12.48
N VAL A 232 21.93 -9.11 -11.64
CA VAL A 232 21.85 -7.92 -10.77
C VAL A 232 23.00 -7.90 -9.76
N MET A 233 23.38 -9.05 -9.21
CA MET A 233 24.52 -9.13 -8.29
C MET A 233 25.83 -8.76 -8.99
N GLU A 234 26.02 -9.18 -10.24
CA GLU A 234 27.18 -8.82 -11.06
C GLU A 234 27.20 -7.32 -11.39
N ASP A 235 26.08 -6.79 -11.92
CA ASP A 235 25.97 -5.38 -12.36
C ASP A 235 26.22 -4.37 -11.22
N TYR A 236 25.93 -4.75 -9.97
CA TYR A 236 26.04 -3.90 -8.79
C TYR A 236 27.10 -4.33 -7.76
N GLU A 237 28.02 -5.23 -8.16
CA GLU A 237 29.14 -5.72 -7.33
C GLU A 237 28.68 -6.26 -5.96
N TRP A 238 27.60 -7.04 -5.96
CA TRP A 238 27.08 -7.73 -4.78
C TRP A 238 27.57 -9.17 -4.73
N SER A 239 27.98 -9.60 -3.54
CA SER A 239 28.33 -10.99 -3.25
C SER A 239 27.79 -11.42 -1.90
N ILE A 240 27.65 -12.73 -1.67
CA ILE A 240 27.24 -13.27 -0.37
C ILE A 240 28.26 -12.84 0.71
N GLU A 241 29.55 -12.83 0.38
CA GLU A 241 30.62 -12.37 1.29
C GLU A 241 30.43 -10.90 1.70
N ARG A 242 30.13 -10.02 0.74
CA ARG A 242 29.82 -8.61 1.03
C ARG A 242 28.61 -8.51 1.97
N ALA A 243 27.55 -9.28 1.73
CA ALA A 243 26.36 -9.27 2.56
C ALA A 243 26.64 -9.75 4.01
N GLU A 244 27.44 -10.80 4.19
CA GLU A 244 27.87 -11.27 5.51
C GLU A 244 28.76 -10.23 6.23
N ASN A 245 29.64 -9.53 5.50
CA ASN A 245 30.45 -8.43 6.06
C ASN A 245 29.58 -7.25 6.52
N GLU A 246 28.56 -6.88 5.74
CA GLU A 246 27.61 -5.83 6.13
C GLU A 246 26.78 -6.22 7.35
N LYS A 247 26.35 -7.48 7.43
CA LYS A 247 25.65 -8.03 8.60
C LYS A 247 26.50 -7.93 9.87
N GLU A 248 27.77 -8.27 9.80
CA GLU A 248 28.66 -8.19 10.97
C GLU A 248 28.83 -6.74 11.44
N LYS A 249 29.05 -5.81 10.51
CA LYS A 249 29.10 -4.37 10.81
C LYS A 249 27.81 -3.90 11.49
N TRP A 250 26.66 -4.31 10.96
CA TRP A 250 25.36 -3.96 11.53
C TRP A 250 25.22 -4.48 12.97
N ARG A 251 25.63 -5.72 13.25
CA ARG A 251 25.58 -6.30 14.61
C ARG A 251 26.44 -5.51 15.60
N ILE A 252 27.65 -5.12 15.19
CA ILE A 252 28.52 -4.26 16.02
C ILE A 252 27.82 -2.93 16.31
N THR A 253 27.28 -2.28 15.29
CA THR A 253 26.55 -1.01 15.45
C THR A 253 25.33 -1.14 16.37
N GLN A 254 24.57 -2.24 16.30
CA GLN A 254 23.43 -2.46 17.20
C GLN A 254 23.87 -2.59 18.66
N VAL A 255 24.98 -3.29 18.93
CA VAL A 255 25.55 -3.40 20.28
C VAL A 255 25.95 -2.02 20.82
N GLU A 256 26.59 -1.19 19.99
CA GLU A 256 26.96 0.19 20.36
C GLU A 256 25.73 1.05 20.65
N ILE A 257 24.73 1.04 19.76
CA ILE A 257 23.46 1.76 19.94
C ILE A 257 22.76 1.31 21.22
N GLU A 258 22.71 0.00 21.50
CA GLU A 258 22.05 -0.51 22.70
C GLU A 258 22.81 -0.09 23.97
N ALA A 259 24.14 -0.08 23.94
CA ALA A 259 24.97 0.39 25.04
C ALA A 259 24.75 1.90 25.31
N GLU A 260 24.72 2.72 24.26
CA GLU A 260 24.42 4.15 24.36
C GLU A 260 23.00 4.39 24.89
N ARG A 261 22.01 3.65 24.39
CA ARG A 261 20.63 3.74 24.85
C ARG A 261 20.50 3.36 26.32
N LYS A 262 21.18 2.30 26.78
CA LYS A 262 21.23 1.92 28.20
C LYS A 262 21.84 3.03 29.06
N LYS A 263 22.94 3.62 28.60
CA LYS A 263 23.58 4.75 29.29
C LYS A 263 22.63 5.95 29.40
N TRP A 264 21.98 6.33 28.30
CA TRP A 264 20.99 7.41 28.29
C TRP A 264 19.81 7.15 29.22
N MET A 265 19.28 5.91 29.25
CA MET A 265 18.19 5.56 30.16
C MET A 265 18.59 5.70 31.64
N VAL A 266 19.80 5.29 32.02
CA VAL A 266 20.30 5.46 33.39
C VAL A 266 20.43 6.94 33.73
N GLU A 267 21.02 7.74 32.84
CA GLU A 267 21.17 9.19 33.03
C GLU A 267 19.81 9.91 33.16
N GLU A 268 18.80 9.52 32.36
CA GLU A 268 17.45 10.09 32.48
C GLU A 268 16.71 9.62 33.73
N GLU A 269 16.90 8.37 34.18
CA GLU A 269 16.34 7.90 35.43
C GLU A 269 16.90 8.68 36.63
N GLU A 270 18.21 8.96 36.64
CA GLU A 270 18.85 9.79 37.66
C GLU A 270 18.33 11.24 37.64
N LYS A 271 18.18 11.84 36.44
CA LYS A 271 17.58 13.19 36.31
C LYS A 271 16.13 13.21 36.79
N MET A 272 15.34 12.20 36.47
CA MET A 272 13.95 12.06 36.93
C MET A 272 13.87 11.92 38.45
N LYS A 273 14.73 11.09 39.06
CA LYS A 273 14.82 10.95 40.53
C LYS A 273 15.17 12.28 41.20
N LYS A 274 16.15 13.01 40.66
CA LYS A 274 16.54 14.33 41.20
C LYS A 274 15.40 15.35 41.10
N ARG A 275 14.72 15.45 39.95
CA ARG A 275 13.53 16.31 39.79
C ARG A 275 12.43 15.95 40.77
N PHE A 276 12.20 14.66 41.00
CA PHE A 276 11.20 14.18 41.95
C PHE A 276 11.57 14.55 43.40
N GLU A 277 12.84 14.42 43.80
CA GLU A 277 13.30 14.85 45.13
C GLU A 277 13.19 16.36 45.33
N GLU A 278 13.52 17.16 44.31
CA GLU A 278 13.38 18.62 44.33
C GLU A 278 11.91 19.04 44.47
N MET A 279 11.01 18.44 43.69
CA MET A 279 9.56 18.65 43.83
C MET A 279 9.06 18.27 45.23
N LYS A 280 9.52 17.12 45.76
CA LYS A 280 9.15 16.65 47.10
C LYS A 280 9.63 17.63 48.17
N LYS A 281 10.86 18.16 48.08
CA LYS A 281 11.39 19.17 49.00
C LYS A 281 10.57 20.47 48.94
N ALA A 282 10.26 20.97 47.75
CA ALA A 282 9.44 22.16 47.55
C ALA A 282 8.05 22.00 48.20
N TYR A 283 7.40 20.85 47.98
CA TYR A 283 6.11 20.52 48.58
C TYR A 283 6.14 20.55 50.12
N TYR A 284 7.16 19.97 50.75
CA TYR A 284 7.28 19.99 52.21
C TYR A 284 7.63 21.37 52.78
N GLN A 285 8.43 22.17 52.07
CA GLN A 285 8.73 23.55 52.48
C GLN A 285 7.48 24.44 52.43
N GLU A 286 6.68 24.32 51.37
CA GLU A 286 5.39 25.02 51.25
C GLU A 286 4.43 24.62 52.38
N LYS A 287 4.34 23.31 52.67
CA LYS A 287 3.52 22.79 53.76
C LYS A 287 3.97 23.26 55.15
N ALA A 288 5.29 23.36 55.38
CA ALA A 288 5.85 23.88 56.63
C ALA A 288 5.59 25.39 56.81
N GLY A 289 5.77 26.19 55.76
CA GLY A 289 5.45 27.64 55.78
C GLY A 289 3.96 27.91 56.01
N ASN A 290 3.08 27.05 55.48
CA ASN A 290 1.64 27.12 55.73
C ASN A 290 1.25 26.70 57.16
N ALA A 291 2.02 25.82 57.81
CA ALA A 291 1.81 25.43 59.21
C ALA A 291 2.25 26.53 60.20
N GLU A 292 3.37 27.22 59.92
CA GLU A 292 3.87 28.34 60.75
C GLU A 292 2.98 29.58 60.67
N SER A 293 2.45 29.90 59.49
CA SER A 293 1.48 30.99 59.30
C SER A 293 0.10 30.70 59.90
N GLY A 294 -0.27 29.42 60.01
CA GLY A 294 -1.47 28.97 60.76
C GLY A 294 -1.32 29.13 62.27
N ALA A 295 -0.13 28.87 62.83
CA ALA A 295 0.14 28.99 64.27
C ALA A 295 0.21 30.46 64.77
N GLN A 296 0.61 31.41 63.91
CA GLN A 296 0.62 32.85 64.24
C GLN A 296 -0.78 33.50 64.25
N LYS A 297 -1.82 32.84 63.74
CA LYS A 297 -3.21 33.34 63.76
C LYS A 297 -4.03 32.88 64.99
N VAL A 298 -3.44 32.13 65.93
CA VAL A 298 -4.13 31.55 67.10
C VAL A 298 -3.54 32.05 68.44
N LYS A 299 -2.87 33.21 68.45
CA LYS A 299 -2.51 33.95 69.68
C LYS A 299 -3.13 35.32 69.65
#